data_AF-X0RSE2-F1
#
_entry.id   AF-X0RSE2-F1
#
_cell.length_a   1.000
_cell.length_b   1.000
_cell.length_c   1.000
_cell.angle_alpha   90.00
_cell.angle_beta   90.00
_cell.angle_gamma   90.00
#
_symmetry.space_group_name_H-M   'P 1'
#
loop_
_entity.id
_entity.type
_entity.pdbx_description
1 polymer ?
#
loop_
_entity_poly.entity_id
_entity_poly.type
_entity_poly.pdbx_seq_one_letter_code
_entity_poly.pdbx_strand_id
1 'polypeptide(L)'
;MNSETYNKFQTIIGHLVAKRDNKESLTGINISNLFKPDEDIDETVARNINAAFLICLSGDAHPKYHEAEEYLSEIKQHPSLREIASFYLKGLSLIQREIENFCSDGSLHERKLNELYSWIVNESSSSQQSDNLEKLHSFFFPEGKSILSRTSEMIDALRDKRTIILKKLNPYPVRNLAEEILFTSNILLTTPPKSKN
;
A
#
# COMPACT_ATOMS: atom_id res chain seq x y z
N MET A 1 -2.76 6.57 -25.52
CA MET A 1 -1.34 6.84 -25.21
C MET A 1 -1.28 7.31 -23.77
N ASN A 2 -0.50 6.62 -22.94
CA ASN A 2 -0.28 7.02 -21.55
C ASN A 2 0.55 8.30 -21.51
N SER A 3 0.27 9.18 -20.54
CA SER A 3 1.07 10.37 -20.30
C SER A 3 2.49 10.00 -19.87
N GLU A 4 3.47 10.86 -20.15
CA GLU A 4 4.87 10.65 -19.71
C GLU A 4 4.95 10.47 -18.18
N THR A 5 4.15 11.25 -17.44
CA THR A 5 3.98 11.15 -15.99
C THR A 5 3.55 9.75 -15.57
N TYR A 6 2.53 9.18 -16.21
CA TYR A 6 2.05 7.84 -15.84
C TYR A 6 3.08 6.76 -16.20
N ASN A 7 3.82 6.91 -17.31
CA ASN A 7 4.91 5.98 -17.65
C ASN A 7 6.04 5.97 -16.60
N LYS A 8 6.37 7.14 -16.03
CA LYS A 8 7.32 7.23 -14.91
C LYS A 8 6.79 6.51 -13.68
N PHE A 9 5.52 6.71 -13.34
CA PHE A 9 4.86 6.00 -12.26
C PHE A 9 4.89 4.47 -12.46
N GLN A 10 4.52 3.98 -13.65
CA GLN A 10 4.55 2.55 -13.98
C GLN A 10 5.97 1.98 -13.83
N THR A 11 6.99 2.74 -14.25
CA THR A 11 8.40 2.36 -14.05
C THR A 11 8.75 2.23 -12.57
N ILE A 12 8.31 3.16 -11.73
CA ILE A 12 8.53 3.12 -10.28
C ILE A 12 7.89 1.86 -9.70
N ILE A 13 6.61 1.59 -9.99
CA ILE A 13 5.92 0.38 -9.52
C ILE A 13 6.66 -0.88 -9.98
N GLY A 14 7.10 -0.93 -11.24
CA GLY A 14 7.88 -2.05 -11.77
C GLY A 14 9.14 -2.35 -10.96
N HIS A 15 9.87 -1.34 -10.48
CA HIS A 15 11.04 -1.54 -9.62
C HIS A 15 10.69 -1.98 -8.18
N LEU A 16 9.47 -1.69 -7.71
CA LEU A 16 9.02 -2.13 -6.40
C LEU A 16 8.65 -3.61 -6.36
N VAL A 17 8.05 -4.12 -7.44
CA VAL A 17 7.41 -5.44 -7.44
C VAL A 17 8.09 -6.46 -8.36
N ALA A 18 8.95 -6.03 -9.29
CA ALA A 18 9.65 -6.91 -10.21
C ALA A 18 11.17 -6.89 -9.99
N LYS A 19 11.78 -8.06 -10.16
CA LYS A 19 13.24 -8.21 -10.20
C LYS A 19 13.73 -7.76 -11.58
N ARG A 20 14.66 -6.80 -11.66
CA ARG A 20 15.32 -6.39 -12.91
C ARG A 20 16.83 -6.54 -12.79
N ASP A 21 17.47 -7.04 -13.84
CA ASP A 21 18.93 -7.08 -14.03
C ASP A 21 19.73 -7.55 -12.80
N ASN A 22 19.38 -8.73 -12.28
CA ASN A 22 20.01 -9.34 -11.10
C ASN A 22 19.91 -8.56 -9.77
N LYS A 23 19.21 -7.42 -9.71
CA LYS A 23 18.90 -6.71 -8.47
C LYS A 23 17.57 -7.18 -7.91
N GLU A 24 17.52 -7.46 -6.60
CA GLU A 24 16.25 -7.73 -5.91
C GLU A 24 15.32 -6.52 -5.97
N SER A 25 14.02 -6.76 -5.91
CA SER A 25 13.04 -5.66 -5.86
C SER A 25 13.19 -4.89 -4.55
N LEU A 26 12.81 -3.61 -4.56
CA LEU A 26 12.96 -2.75 -3.38
C LEU A 26 12.12 -3.23 -2.18
N THR A 27 11.09 -4.03 -2.42
CA THR A 27 10.22 -4.59 -1.38
C THR A 27 10.56 -6.04 -1.02
N GLY A 28 11.50 -6.67 -1.73
CA GLY A 28 11.77 -8.12 -1.63
C GLY A 28 10.70 -9.01 -2.29
N ILE A 29 9.64 -8.43 -2.84
CA ILE A 29 8.57 -9.17 -3.55
C ILE A 29 8.97 -9.37 -5.01
N ASN A 30 8.92 -10.60 -5.50
CA ASN A 30 9.02 -10.88 -6.94
C ASN A 30 7.63 -11.29 -7.47
N ILE A 31 6.93 -10.34 -8.06
CA ILE A 31 5.53 -10.52 -8.48
C ILE A 31 5.37 -11.57 -9.58
N SER A 32 6.37 -11.73 -10.44
CA SER A 32 6.37 -12.74 -11.50
C SER A 32 6.34 -14.17 -10.97
N ASN A 33 6.90 -14.41 -9.77
CA ASN A 33 6.88 -15.70 -9.09
C ASN A 33 5.54 -15.98 -8.40
N LEU A 34 4.82 -14.92 -8.02
CA LEU A 34 3.51 -15.01 -7.37
C LEU A 34 2.37 -15.15 -8.39
N PHE A 35 2.57 -14.65 -9.62
CA PHE A 35 1.61 -14.79 -10.70
C PHE A 35 1.77 -16.14 -11.41
N LYS A 36 0.87 -17.06 -11.07
CA LYS A 36 0.80 -18.42 -11.61
C LYS A 36 -0.66 -18.74 -11.98
N PRO A 37 -1.13 -18.26 -13.14
CA PRO A 37 -2.54 -18.30 -13.50
C PRO A 37 -3.11 -19.73 -13.61
N ASP A 38 -2.26 -20.73 -13.86
CA ASP A 38 -2.65 -22.14 -13.95
C ASP A 38 -2.98 -22.81 -12.59
N GLU A 39 -2.68 -22.17 -11.46
CA GLU A 39 -3.03 -22.70 -10.12
C GLU A 39 -4.48 -22.35 -9.77
N ASP A 40 -5.40 -23.33 -9.85
CA ASP A 40 -6.86 -23.17 -9.70
C ASP A 40 -7.40 -23.63 -8.32
N ILE A 41 -6.72 -23.25 -7.24
CA ILE A 41 -7.19 -23.45 -5.86
C ILE A 41 -7.73 -22.11 -5.35
N ASP A 42 -8.84 -22.08 -4.61
CA ASP A 42 -9.50 -20.83 -4.17
C ASP A 42 -8.53 -19.80 -3.54
N GLU A 43 -7.56 -20.25 -2.73
CA GLU A 43 -6.54 -19.39 -2.11
C GLU A 43 -5.51 -18.84 -3.13
N THR A 44 -5.23 -19.57 -4.21
CA THR A 44 -4.29 -19.15 -5.26
C THR A 44 -4.90 -18.13 -6.21
N VAL A 45 -6.23 -18.12 -6.37
CA VAL A 45 -6.95 -17.13 -7.20
C VAL A 45 -6.77 -15.71 -6.66
N ALA A 46 -6.94 -15.48 -5.35
CA ALA A 46 -6.75 -14.15 -4.77
C ALA A 46 -5.30 -13.66 -4.92
N ARG A 47 -4.32 -14.55 -4.75
CA ARG A 47 -2.90 -14.26 -4.98
C ARG A 47 -2.66 -13.86 -6.45
N ASN A 48 -3.22 -14.61 -7.40
CA ASN A 48 -3.07 -14.36 -8.83
C ASN A 48 -3.74 -13.06 -9.27
N ILE A 49 -4.93 -12.73 -8.76
CA ILE A 49 -5.60 -11.44 -9.03
C ILE A 49 -4.73 -10.27 -8.56
N ASN A 50 -4.22 -10.34 -7.32
CA ASN A 50 -3.32 -9.31 -6.77
C ASN A 50 -2.04 -9.17 -7.61
N ALA A 51 -1.44 -10.30 -8.00
CA ALA A 51 -0.23 -10.29 -8.79
C ALA A 51 -0.45 -9.74 -10.19
N ALA A 52 -1.55 -10.13 -10.85
CA ALA A 52 -1.93 -9.60 -12.14
C ALA A 52 -2.16 -8.08 -12.10
N PHE A 53 -2.86 -7.59 -11.08
CA PHE A 53 -3.08 -6.16 -10.88
C PHE A 53 -1.78 -5.37 -10.74
N LEU A 54 -0.84 -5.84 -9.91
CA LEU A 54 0.46 -5.18 -9.72
C LEU A 54 1.34 -5.24 -10.98
N ILE A 55 1.25 -6.32 -11.75
CA ILE A 55 1.89 -6.44 -13.07
C ILE A 55 1.29 -5.41 -14.04
N CYS A 56 -0.04 -5.30 -14.13
CA CYS A 56 -0.70 -4.30 -14.98
C CYS A 56 -0.34 -2.86 -14.55
N LEU A 57 -0.26 -2.59 -13.23
CA LEU A 57 0.20 -1.29 -12.73
C LEU A 57 1.66 -0.97 -13.10
N SER A 58 2.49 -1.98 -13.36
CA SER A 58 3.89 -1.81 -13.79
C SER A 58 4.02 -1.46 -15.28
N GLY A 59 2.94 -1.55 -16.06
CA GLY A 59 2.89 -1.21 -17.49
C GLY A 59 3.38 -2.30 -18.44
N ASP A 60 3.18 -2.04 -19.74
CA ASP A 60 3.42 -2.97 -20.85
C ASP A 60 4.88 -3.40 -21.02
N ALA A 61 5.82 -2.63 -20.46
CA ALA A 61 7.23 -3.02 -20.36
C ALA A 61 7.48 -4.23 -19.44
N HIS A 62 6.49 -4.65 -18.63
CA HIS A 62 6.61 -5.86 -17.82
C HIS A 62 6.40 -7.12 -18.68
N PRO A 63 7.27 -8.15 -18.63
CA PRO A 63 7.19 -9.31 -19.52
C PRO A 63 5.86 -10.08 -19.48
N LYS A 64 5.21 -10.10 -18.30
CA LYS A 64 3.91 -10.75 -18.09
C LYS A 64 2.70 -9.81 -18.20
N TYR A 65 2.85 -8.60 -18.74
CA TYR A 65 1.77 -7.60 -18.76
C TYR A 65 0.50 -8.11 -19.46
N HIS A 66 0.62 -8.60 -20.68
CA HIS A 66 -0.54 -9.05 -21.47
C HIS A 66 -1.21 -10.28 -20.85
N GLU A 67 -0.41 -11.24 -20.34
CA GLU A 67 -0.92 -12.42 -19.63
C GLU A 67 -1.73 -12.04 -18.38
N ALA A 68 -1.24 -11.06 -17.60
CA ALA A 68 -1.94 -10.54 -16.43
C ALA A 68 -3.23 -9.79 -16.78
N GLU A 69 -3.22 -9.00 -17.84
CA GLU A 69 -4.39 -8.25 -18.32
C GLU A 69 -5.49 -9.19 -18.84
N GLU A 70 -5.10 -10.22 -19.59
CA GLU A 70 -5.98 -11.28 -20.06
C GLU A 70 -6.58 -12.05 -18.88
N TYR A 71 -5.75 -12.48 -17.93
CA TYR A 71 -6.20 -13.16 -16.72
C TYR A 71 -7.27 -12.36 -15.95
N LEU A 72 -7.05 -11.06 -15.70
CA LEU A 72 -8.07 -10.22 -15.03
C LEU A 72 -9.36 -10.11 -15.85
N SER A 73 -9.25 -10.09 -17.18
CA SER A 73 -10.40 -10.05 -18.09
C SER A 73 -11.19 -11.35 -18.08
N GLU A 74 -10.52 -12.50 -17.95
CA GLU A 74 -11.14 -13.82 -17.80
C GLU A 74 -11.82 -13.97 -16.44
N ILE A 75 -11.14 -13.62 -15.34
CA ILE A 75 -11.72 -13.69 -13.99
C ILE A 75 -12.98 -12.82 -13.88
N LYS A 76 -13.04 -11.70 -14.61
CA LYS A 76 -14.24 -10.85 -14.68
C LYS A 76 -15.47 -11.58 -15.26
N GLN A 77 -15.28 -12.61 -16.05
CA GLN A 77 -16.37 -13.44 -16.58
C GLN A 77 -16.89 -14.46 -15.55
N HIS A 78 -16.09 -14.79 -14.53
CA HIS A 78 -16.49 -15.73 -13.48
C HIS A 78 -17.56 -15.12 -12.57
N PRO A 79 -18.75 -15.75 -12.39
CA PRO A 79 -19.88 -15.14 -11.67
C PRO A 79 -19.56 -14.70 -10.25
N SER A 80 -18.79 -15.49 -9.49
CA SER A 80 -18.45 -15.18 -8.09
C SER A 80 -17.29 -14.19 -7.92
N LEU A 81 -16.48 -13.97 -8.97
CA LEU A 81 -15.26 -13.14 -8.89
C LEU A 81 -15.36 -11.87 -9.75
N ARG A 82 -16.44 -11.74 -10.53
CA ARG A 82 -16.71 -10.61 -11.42
C ARG A 82 -16.53 -9.27 -10.73
N GLU A 83 -17.10 -9.11 -9.53
CA GLU A 83 -17.04 -7.84 -8.80
C GLU A 83 -15.61 -7.51 -8.37
N ILE A 84 -14.86 -8.51 -7.90
CA ILE A 84 -13.46 -8.38 -7.49
C ILE A 84 -12.60 -7.98 -8.69
N ALA A 85 -12.65 -8.71 -9.80
CA ALA A 85 -11.87 -8.37 -10.99
C ALA A 85 -12.28 -7.01 -11.58
N SER A 86 -13.58 -6.68 -11.57
CA SER A 86 -14.05 -5.36 -12.00
C SER A 86 -13.53 -4.24 -11.11
N PHE A 87 -13.42 -4.47 -9.80
CA PHE A 87 -12.82 -3.53 -8.86
C PHE A 87 -11.35 -3.24 -9.21
N TYR A 88 -10.53 -4.28 -9.44
CA TYR A 88 -9.12 -4.10 -9.81
C TYR A 88 -8.94 -3.40 -11.16
N LEU A 89 -9.68 -3.82 -12.20
CA LEU A 89 -9.64 -3.18 -13.52
C LEU A 89 -10.07 -1.72 -13.47
N LYS A 90 -11.12 -1.40 -12.70
CA LYS A 90 -11.52 -0.01 -12.45
C LYS A 90 -10.42 0.74 -11.69
N GLY A 91 -9.79 0.10 -10.71
CA GLY A 91 -8.66 0.63 -9.96
C GLY A 91 -7.52 1.10 -10.87
N LEU A 92 -7.14 0.32 -11.88
CA LEU A 92 -6.11 0.71 -12.86
C LEU A 92 -6.44 2.06 -13.52
N SER A 93 -7.67 2.23 -14.00
CA SER A 93 -8.11 3.48 -14.65
C SER A 93 -8.18 4.66 -13.68
N LEU A 94 -8.59 4.41 -12.43
CA LEU A 94 -8.69 5.44 -11.41
C LEU A 94 -7.31 5.92 -10.96
N ILE A 95 -6.37 5.00 -10.74
CA ILE A 95 -4.98 5.31 -10.36
C ILE A 95 -4.31 6.12 -11.46
N GLN A 96 -4.46 5.74 -12.73
CA GLN A 96 -3.91 6.52 -13.84
C GLN A 96 -4.39 7.98 -13.77
N ARG A 97 -5.70 8.18 -13.69
CA ARG A 97 -6.29 9.52 -13.61
C ARG A 97 -5.85 10.27 -12.35
N GLU A 98 -5.73 9.57 -11.22
CA GLU A 98 -5.28 10.16 -9.96
C GLU A 98 -3.83 10.65 -10.07
N ILE A 99 -2.92 9.84 -10.63
CA ILE A 99 -1.52 10.22 -10.83
C ILE A 99 -1.40 11.40 -11.80
N GLU A 100 -2.16 11.37 -12.90
CA GLU A 100 -2.20 12.45 -13.88
C GLU A 100 -2.71 13.76 -13.28
N ASN A 101 -3.79 13.69 -12.48
CA ASN A 101 -4.32 14.85 -11.77
C ASN A 101 -3.38 15.33 -10.65
N PHE A 102 -2.76 14.41 -9.92
CA PHE A 102 -1.87 14.71 -8.81
C PHE A 102 -0.61 15.45 -9.29
N CYS A 103 -0.13 15.11 -10.49
CA CYS A 103 1.08 15.65 -11.09
C CYS A 103 0.79 16.68 -12.20
N SER A 104 -0.40 17.28 -12.26
CA SER A 104 -0.76 18.24 -13.32
C SER A 104 0.21 19.42 -13.41
N ASP A 105 0.58 19.80 -14.63
CA ASP A 105 1.41 20.91 -15.10
C ASP A 105 2.18 21.72 -14.03
N GLY A 106 3.39 21.26 -13.70
CA GLY A 106 4.36 22.04 -12.92
C GLY A 106 4.14 22.02 -11.41
N SER A 107 3.24 21.17 -10.92
CA SER A 107 3.01 20.99 -9.49
C SER A 107 4.26 20.49 -8.76
N LEU A 108 4.32 20.76 -7.45
CA LEU A 108 5.35 20.19 -6.55
C LEU A 108 5.40 18.66 -6.63
N HIS A 109 4.27 18.02 -6.92
CA HIS A 109 4.14 16.56 -6.98
C HIS A 109 4.80 15.97 -8.23
N GLU A 110 4.70 16.65 -9.38
CA GLU A 110 5.39 16.24 -10.59
C GLU A 110 6.91 16.23 -10.38
N ARG A 111 7.45 17.25 -9.70
CA ARG A 111 8.87 17.30 -9.32
C ARG A 111 9.27 16.14 -8.43
N LYS A 112 8.47 15.83 -7.41
CA LYS A 112 8.72 14.67 -6.52
C LYS A 112 8.69 13.34 -7.28
N LEU A 113 7.75 13.17 -8.22
CA LEU A 113 7.68 11.97 -9.05
C LEU A 113 8.93 11.86 -9.95
N ASN A 114 9.36 12.96 -10.57
CA ASN A 114 10.55 13.01 -11.40
C ASN A 114 11.84 12.74 -10.59
N GLU A 115 11.94 13.28 -9.38
CA GLU A 115 13.03 13.00 -8.44
C GLU A 115 13.07 11.52 -8.06
N LEU A 116 11.91 10.95 -7.70
CA LEU A 116 11.80 9.54 -7.33
C LEU A 116 12.12 8.61 -8.52
N TYR A 117 11.63 8.93 -9.72
CA TYR A 117 11.94 8.22 -10.95
C TYR A 117 13.43 8.26 -11.26
N SER A 118 14.03 9.45 -11.24
CA SER A 118 15.46 9.63 -11.53
C SER A 118 16.32 8.90 -10.52
N TRP A 119 15.92 8.89 -9.24
CA TRP A 119 16.60 8.13 -8.20
C TRP A 119 16.55 6.62 -8.48
N ILE A 120 15.38 6.06 -8.80
CA ILE A 120 15.23 4.62 -9.09
C ILE A 120 16.03 4.19 -10.33
N VAL A 121 16.00 4.99 -11.41
CA VAL A 121 16.67 4.65 -12.67
C VAL A 121 18.18 4.83 -12.57
N ASN A 122 18.66 5.82 -11.81
CA ASN A 122 20.09 6.13 -11.71
C ASN A 122 20.81 5.39 -10.56
N GLU A 123 20.11 4.61 -9.73
CA GLU A 123 20.75 3.83 -8.67
C GLU A 123 21.53 2.61 -9.22
N SER A 124 22.70 2.92 -9.78
CA SER A 124 23.87 2.05 -9.74
C SER A 124 24.54 2.19 -8.38
N SER A 125 24.21 1.27 -7.45
CA SER A 125 25.04 0.90 -6.29
C SER A 125 25.39 1.98 -5.26
N SER A 126 24.85 1.85 -4.05
CA SER A 126 25.56 1.88 -2.75
C SER A 126 24.85 2.68 -1.64
N SER A 127 24.85 2.04 -0.46
CA SER A 127 24.62 2.55 0.90
C SER A 127 23.30 3.26 1.21
N GLN A 128 22.37 2.48 1.81
CA GLN A 128 21.25 2.85 2.70
C GLN A 128 19.84 2.54 2.15
N GLN A 129 19.54 1.23 2.08
CA GLN A 129 18.18 0.72 1.83
C GLN A 129 17.10 1.37 2.73
N SER A 130 17.44 1.74 3.97
CA SER A 130 16.51 2.40 4.90
C SER A 130 16.06 3.78 4.43
N ASP A 131 16.99 4.60 3.94
CA ASP A 131 16.72 5.98 3.52
C ASP A 131 15.97 5.98 2.18
N ASN A 132 16.22 4.94 1.39
CA ASN A 132 15.57 4.68 0.11
C ASN A 132 14.09 4.30 0.28
N LEU A 133 13.77 3.48 1.28
CA LEU A 133 12.37 3.14 1.62
C LEU A 133 11.60 4.33 2.19
N GLU A 134 12.25 5.21 2.96
CA GLU A 134 11.60 6.41 3.51
C GLU A 134 11.21 7.41 2.42
N LYS A 135 12.06 7.62 1.41
CA LYS A 135 11.72 8.45 0.24
C LYS A 135 10.50 7.90 -0.50
N LEU A 136 10.50 6.60 -0.78
CA LEU A 136 9.37 5.93 -1.41
C LEU A 136 8.09 6.06 -0.57
N HIS A 137 8.17 5.74 0.72
CA HIS A 137 7.04 5.82 1.65
C HIS A 137 6.49 7.25 1.73
N SER A 138 7.34 8.27 1.74
CA SER A 138 6.91 9.67 1.78
C SER A 138 6.15 10.15 0.55
N PHE A 139 6.33 9.48 -0.60
CA PHE A 139 5.61 9.77 -1.84
C PHE A 139 4.21 9.16 -1.80
N PHE A 140 4.10 7.87 -1.44
CA PHE A 140 2.82 7.16 -1.39
C PHE A 140 1.99 7.46 -0.14
N PHE A 141 2.64 7.79 0.97
CA PHE A 141 2.03 8.05 2.28
C PHE A 141 2.59 9.34 2.88
N PRO A 142 2.27 10.50 2.27
CA PRO A 142 2.85 11.79 2.67
C PRO A 142 2.49 12.22 4.10
N GLU A 143 1.42 11.68 4.67
CA GLU A 143 1.02 11.87 6.08
C GLU A 143 1.88 11.03 7.04
N GLY A 144 2.47 9.94 6.56
CA GLY A 144 3.23 8.95 7.34
C GLY A 144 4.74 9.13 7.27
N LYS A 145 5.23 10.34 7.00
CA LYS A 145 6.67 10.61 6.89
C LYS A 145 7.40 10.33 8.21
N SER A 146 8.61 9.80 8.09
CA SER A 146 9.50 9.45 9.20
C SER A 146 9.01 8.31 10.09
N ILE A 147 7.92 7.62 9.74
CA ILE A 147 7.44 6.46 10.51
C ILE A 147 8.45 5.33 10.45
N LEU A 148 9.07 5.05 9.30
CA LEU A 148 9.98 3.92 9.16
C LEU A 148 11.27 4.15 9.97
N SER A 149 11.80 5.38 9.94
CA SER A 149 12.98 5.76 10.71
C SER A 149 12.73 5.98 12.21
N ARG A 150 11.50 6.30 12.63
CA ARG A 150 11.15 6.65 14.03
C ARG A 150 9.97 5.87 14.58
N THR A 151 9.83 4.61 14.18
CA THR A 151 8.64 3.80 14.50
C THR A 151 8.35 3.76 15.99
N SER A 152 9.37 3.52 16.82
CA SER A 152 9.19 3.47 18.28
C SER A 152 8.72 4.81 18.85
N GLU A 153 9.35 5.91 18.45
CA GLU A 153 8.97 7.26 18.92
C GLU A 153 7.56 7.63 18.51
N MET A 154 7.14 7.27 17.29
CA MET A 154 5.78 7.51 16.79
C MET A 154 4.75 6.65 17.50
N ILE A 155 5.08 5.40 17.83
CA ILE A 155 4.24 4.53 18.65
C ILE A 155 4.06 5.14 20.04
N ASP A 156 5.13 5.58 20.68
CA ASP A 156 5.08 6.13 22.03
C ASP A 156 4.33 7.47 22.04
N ALA A 157 4.57 8.35 21.07
CA ALA A 157 3.82 9.59 20.91
C ALA A 157 2.31 9.34 20.67
N LEU A 158 1.96 8.31 19.88
CA LEU A 158 0.58 7.90 19.67
C LEU A 158 -0.06 7.34 20.94
N ARG A 159 0.69 6.54 21.71
CA ARG A 159 0.25 6.02 23.01
C ARG A 159 0.02 7.16 23.97
N ASP A 160 0.98 8.06 24.14
CA ASP A 160 0.87 9.23 25.02
C ASP A 160 -0.31 10.12 24.64
N LYS A 161 -0.50 10.41 23.34
CA LYS A 161 -1.65 11.17 22.84
C LYS A 161 -2.99 10.50 23.14
N ARG A 162 -3.03 9.16 23.18
CA ARG A 162 -4.23 8.35 23.44
C ARG A 162 -4.32 7.86 24.90
N THR A 163 -3.39 8.26 25.77
CA THR A 163 -3.41 7.88 27.17
C THR A 163 -4.60 8.53 27.87
N ILE A 164 -5.50 7.68 28.37
CA ILE A 164 -6.65 8.14 29.15
C ILE A 164 -6.25 8.11 30.63
N ILE A 165 -6.22 9.28 31.25
CA ILE A 165 -5.99 9.41 32.70
C ILE A 165 -7.35 9.43 33.40
N LEU A 166 -7.64 8.40 34.18
CA LEU A 166 -8.82 8.35 35.04
C LEU A 166 -8.66 9.35 36.20
N LYS A 167 -9.24 10.55 36.07
CA LYS A 167 -9.16 11.59 37.12
C LYS A 167 -10.06 11.32 38.33
N LYS A 168 -11.23 10.71 38.10
CA LYS A 168 -12.23 10.41 39.13
C LYS A 168 -13.13 9.29 38.64
N LEU A 169 -13.63 8.48 39.56
CA LEU A 169 -14.72 7.55 39.28
C LEU A 169 -16.00 8.33 38.94
N ASN A 170 -16.80 7.79 38.01
CA ASN A 170 -18.11 8.35 37.71
C ASN A 170 -18.96 8.30 39.00
N PRO A 171 -19.42 9.45 39.55
CA PRO A 171 -20.23 9.48 40.76
C PRO A 171 -21.60 8.82 40.59
N TYR A 172 -22.05 8.64 39.34
CA TYR A 172 -23.27 7.91 38.98
C TYR A 172 -22.88 6.68 38.15
N PRO A 173 -22.44 5.59 38.79
CA PRO A 173 -22.00 4.41 38.07
C PRO A 173 -23.15 3.83 37.23
N VAL A 174 -22.83 3.50 35.97
CA VAL A 174 -23.75 2.82 35.05
C VAL A 174 -24.20 1.50 35.68
N ARG A 175 -25.52 1.28 35.74
CA ARG A 175 -26.11 0.08 36.37
C ARG A 175 -26.56 -0.94 35.32
N ASN A 176 -26.97 -0.47 34.15
CA ASN A 176 -27.36 -1.29 33.02
C ASN A 176 -26.57 -0.89 31.75
N LEU A 177 -25.50 -1.63 31.48
CA LEU A 177 -24.58 -1.37 30.36
C LEU A 177 -25.28 -1.34 29.00
N ALA A 178 -26.31 -2.17 28.81
CA ALA A 178 -27.01 -2.31 27.52
C ALA A 178 -27.92 -1.12 27.19
N GLU A 179 -28.37 -0.39 28.21
CA GLU A 179 -29.31 0.74 28.07
C GLU A 179 -28.60 2.10 28.15
N GLU A 180 -27.44 2.14 28.82
CA GLU A 180 -26.79 3.40 29.21
C GLU A 180 -25.50 3.70 28.43
N ILE A 181 -24.95 2.76 27.64
CA ILE A 181 -23.72 2.97 26.87
C ILE A 181 -23.97 2.92 25.37
N LEU A 182 -23.70 4.03 24.69
CA LEU A 182 -23.60 4.09 23.24
C LEU A 182 -22.18 3.74 22.81
N PHE A 183 -21.96 2.55 22.25
CA PHE A 183 -20.67 2.15 21.71
C PHE A 183 -20.38 2.84 20.38
N THR A 184 -19.58 3.90 20.41
CA THR A 184 -18.91 4.43 19.22
C THR A 184 -17.49 3.86 19.18
N SER A 185 -17.35 2.72 18.49
CA SER A 185 -16.16 1.93 18.08
C SER A 185 -14.72 2.38 18.43
N ASN A 186 -13.89 1.37 18.72
CA ASN A 186 -12.42 1.31 18.87
C ASN A 186 -11.80 1.71 20.23
N ILE A 187 -12.29 1.12 21.33
CA ILE A 187 -11.57 1.13 22.61
C ILE A 187 -10.99 -0.27 22.84
N LEU A 188 -9.65 -0.38 22.80
CA LEU A 188 -8.93 -1.58 23.22
C LEU A 188 -8.63 -1.43 24.72
N LEU A 189 -9.37 -2.13 25.57
CA LEU A 189 -9.12 -2.14 27.01
C LEU A 189 -8.01 -3.14 27.32
N THR A 190 -6.86 -2.65 27.79
CA THR A 190 -5.79 -3.51 28.30
C THR A 190 -5.83 -3.53 29.82
N THR A 191 -5.48 -4.67 30.42
CA THR A 191 -5.34 -4.78 31.88
C THR A 191 -4.09 -4.04 32.35
N PRO A 192 -4.17 -3.19 33.38
CA PRO A 192 -3.00 -2.51 33.92
C PRO A 192 -1.96 -3.52 34.42
N PRO A 193 -0.65 -3.20 34.35
CA PRO A 193 0.39 -4.07 34.88
C PRO A 193 0.17 -4.30 36.38
N LYS A 194 0.35 -5.54 36.84
CA LYS A 194 0.21 -5.90 38.25
C LYS A 194 1.14 -5.00 39.08
N SER A 195 0.58 -4.27 40.04
CA SER A 195 1.41 -3.61 41.05
C SER A 195 2.24 -4.69 41.75
N LYS A 196 3.55 -4.46 41.85
CA LYS A 196 4.35 -5.17 42.84
C LYS A 196 3.89 -4.67 44.21
N ASN A 197 3.09 -5.48 44.88
CA ASN A 197 2.90 -5.38 46.31
C ASN A 197 4.13 -5.96 47.01
#